data_AF-A0A7C7DQH3-F1
#
_entry.id   AF-A0A7C7DQH3-F1
#
_cell.length_a   1.000
_cell.length_b   1.000
_cell.length_c   1.000
_cell.angle_alpha   90.00
_cell.angle_beta   90.00
_cell.angle_gamma   90.00
#
_symmetry.space_group_name_H-M   'P 1'
#
loop_
_entity.id
_entity.type
_entity.pdbx_description
1 polymer ?
#
loop_
_entity_poly.entity_id
_entity_poly.type
_entity_poly.pdbx_seq_one_letter_code
_entity_poly.pdbx_strand_id
1 'polypeptide(L)' 'MDKQDDVLDVVGFTLDEGKQILHKAGYSVRIKSTSSPTGNRARVLRQRVIGNGEIELTISYEYYKDPAME' A
#
# COMPACT_ATOMS: atom_id res chain seq x y z
N MET A 1 -16.95 -16.71 9.51
CA MET A 1 -16.81 -15.28 9.85
C MET A 1 -15.83 -14.73 8.85
N ASP A 2 -16.37 -14.07 7.82
CA ASP A 2 -15.60 -13.57 6.69
C ASP A 2 -14.60 -12.52 7.15
N LYS A 3 -13.31 -12.76 6.91
CA LYS A 3 -12.20 -11.84 7.26
C LYS A 3 -12.21 -10.52 6.44
N GLN A 4 -13.32 -10.19 5.78
CA GLN A 4 -13.43 -8.99 4.94
C GLN A 4 -13.74 -7.73 5.74
N ASP A 5 -14.44 -7.82 6.89
CA ASP A 5 -14.90 -6.64 7.63
C ASP A 5 -13.81 -5.95 8.48
N ASP A 6 -12.65 -6.57 8.71
CA ASP A 6 -11.60 -6.05 9.61
C ASP A 6 -10.29 -5.66 8.91
N VAL A 7 -10.24 -5.67 7.57
CA VAL A 7 -9.02 -5.26 6.87
C VAL A 7 -8.89 -3.74 6.94
N LEU A 8 -7.88 -3.25 7.66
CA LEU A 8 -7.54 -1.83 7.70
C LEU A 8 -7.35 -1.27 6.30
N ASP A 9 -8.03 -0.17 6.00
CA ASP A 9 -7.84 0.57 4.74
C ASP A 9 -6.57 1.40 4.82
N VAL A 10 -5.65 1.15 3.88
CA VAL A 10 -4.37 1.87 3.77
C VAL A 10 -4.28 2.73 2.52
N VAL A 11 -5.39 2.99 1.81
CA VAL A 11 -5.41 3.94 0.69
C VAL A 11 -4.99 5.34 1.18
N GLY A 12 -4.10 6.00 0.41
CA GLY A 12 -3.55 7.32 0.74
C GLY A 12 -2.29 7.29 1.62
N PHE A 13 -2.03 6.19 2.33
CA PHE A 13 -0.77 6.01 3.06
C PHE A 13 0.41 5.84 2.11
N THR A 14 1.62 6.07 2.64
CA THR A 14 2.83 5.66 1.94
C THR A 14 2.90 4.13 1.83
N LEU A 15 3.64 3.63 0.84
CA LEU A 15 3.84 2.18 0.65
C LEU A 15 4.38 1.51 1.91
N ASP A 16 5.32 2.14 2.62
CA ASP A 16 5.94 1.55 3.79
C ASP A 16 4.98 1.50 4.98
N GLU A 17 4.22 2.57 5.24
CA GLU A 17 3.18 2.58 6.27
C GLU A 17 2.11 1.52 5.97
N GLY A 18 1.62 1.48 4.74
CA GLY A 18 0.60 0.51 4.32
C GLY A 18 1.07 -0.93 4.49
N LYS A 19 2.31 -1.24 4.09
CA LYS A 19 2.91 -2.56 4.32
C LYS A 19 3.01 -2.89 5.80
N GLN A 20 3.49 -1.96 6.64
CA GLN A 20 3.64 -2.20 8.06
C GLN A 20 2.30 -2.50 8.73
N ILE A 21 1.25 -1.75 8.40
CA ILE A 21 -0.11 -1.95 8.93
C ILE A 21 -0.62 -3.35 8.55
N LEU A 22 -0.57 -3.69 7.26
CA LEU A 22 -1.12 -4.96 6.76
C LEU A 22 -0.32 -6.17 7.23
N HIS A 23 1.02 -6.08 7.31
CA HIS A 23 1.85 -7.15 7.86
C HIS A 23 1.62 -7.36 9.36
N LYS A 24 1.43 -6.30 10.15
CA LYS A 24 1.06 -6.42 11.58
C LYS A 24 -0.28 -7.12 11.76
N ALA A 25 -1.20 -6.93 10.81
CA ALA A 25 -2.49 -7.61 10.78
C ALA A 25 -2.43 -9.03 10.18
N GLY A 26 -1.24 -9.53 9.81
CA GLY A 26 -1.03 -10.89 9.34
C GLY A 26 -1.30 -11.11 7.84
N TYR A 27 -1.40 -10.04 7.05
CA TYR A 27 -1.59 -10.13 5.60
C TYR A 27 -0.25 -10.13 4.85
N SER A 28 -0.20 -10.89 3.75
CA SER A 28 0.85 -10.75 2.73
C SER A 28 0.45 -9.67 1.73
N VAL A 29 1.44 -8.96 1.19
CA VAL A 29 1.20 -7.80 0.34
C VAL A 29 1.85 -8.01 -1.03
N ARG A 30 1.03 -7.92 -2.09
CA ARG A 30 1.47 -7.89 -3.47
C ARG A 30 1.38 -6.47 -4.01
N ILE A 31 2.44 -6.01 -4.69
CA ILE A 31 2.51 -4.64 -5.21
C ILE A 31 2.31 -4.63 -6.73
N LYS A 32 1.46 -3.72 -7.19
CA LYS A 32 1.39 -3.27 -8.58
C LYS A 32 1.66 -1.78 -8.64
N SER A 33 2.52 -1.34 -9.55
CA SER A 33 2.71 0.09 -9.82
C SER A 33 1.96 0.51 -11.08
N THR A 34 1.44 1.74 -11.07
CA THR A 34 0.84 2.37 -12.27
C THR A 34 1.89 2.97 -13.21
N SER A 35 3.14 3.07 -12.75
CA SER A 35 4.26 3.65 -13.47
C SER A 35 5.58 2.99 -13.08
N SER A 36 6.64 3.28 -13.84
CA SER A 36 8.01 2.96 -13.44
C SER A 36 8.41 3.74 -12.17
N PRO A 37 9.34 3.24 -11.36
CA PRO A 37 9.86 3.97 -10.20
C PRO A 37 10.49 5.30 -10.63
N THR A 38 9.94 6.42 -10.17
CA THR A 38 10.43 7.78 -10.49
C THR A 38 10.93 8.55 -9.27
N GLY A 39 10.84 7.98 -8.07
CA GLY A 39 11.23 8.63 -6.83
C GLY A 39 11.35 7.65 -5.68
N ASN A 40 11.76 8.15 -4.52
CA ASN A 40 11.95 7.33 -3.31
C ASN A 40 10.66 7.06 -2.56
N ARG A 41 9.54 7.67 -2.96
CA ARG A 41 8.25 7.59 -2.27
C ARG A 41 7.16 7.11 -3.22
N ALA A 42 6.27 6.30 -2.68
CA ALA A 42 5.07 5.86 -3.36
C ALA A 42 3.89 5.85 -2.39
N ARG A 43 2.69 6.13 -2.89
CA ARG A 43 1.43 6.05 -2.14
C ARG A 43 0.51 4.98 -2.68
N VAL A 44 -0.29 4.42 -1.79
CA VAL A 44 -1.35 3.48 -2.13
C VAL A 44 -2.53 4.22 -2.75
N LEU A 45 -2.86 3.85 -3.99
CA LEU A 45 -4.02 4.38 -4.72
C LEU A 45 -5.22 3.46 -4.62
N ARG A 46 -5.00 2.14 -4.50
CA ARG A 46 -6.06 1.14 -4.43
C ARG A 46 -5.62 -0.06 -3.60
N GLN A 47 -6.54 -0.56 -2.79
CA GLN A 47 -6.43 -1.82 -2.06
C GLN A 47 -7.44 -2.84 -2.61
N ARG A 48 -7.03 -4.10 -2.75
CA ARG A 48 -7.92 -5.21 -3.10
C ARG A 48 -7.52 -6.48 -2.34
N VAL A 49 -8.48 -7.10 -1.64
CA VAL A 49 -8.30 -8.43 -1.06
C VAL A 49 -8.37 -9.47 -2.18
N ILE A 50 -7.35 -10.31 -2.31
CA ILE A 50 -7.26 -11.34 -3.36
C ILE A 50 -7.67 -12.72 -2.83
N GLY A 51 -7.48 -12.99 -1.54
CA GLY A 51 -7.79 -14.26 -0.89
C GLY A 51 -6.58 -14.82 -0.14
N ASN A 52 -6.78 -15.85 0.70
CA ASN A 52 -5.70 -16.52 1.46
C ASN A 52 -4.82 -15.59 2.32
N GLY A 53 -5.36 -14.45 2.76
CA GLY A 53 -4.60 -13.45 3.52
C GLY A 53 -3.67 -12.60 2.65
N GLU A 54 -3.83 -12.61 1.33
CA GLU A 54 -3.09 -11.75 0.40
C GLU A 54 -3.91 -10.51 0.02
N ILE A 55 -3.26 -9.35 0.09
CA ILE A 55 -3.77 -8.05 -0.32
C ILE A 55 -2.91 -7.51 -1.46
N GLU A 56 -3.55 -7.06 -2.53
CA GLU A 56 -2.89 -6.31 -3.60
C GLU A 56 -3.06 -4.82 -3.38
N LEU A 57 -1.92 -4.11 -3.41
CA LEU A 57 -1.86 -2.66 -3.39
C LEU A 57 -1.42 -2.15 -4.76
N THR A 58 -2.23 -1.27 -5.33
CA THR A 58 -1.83 -0.46 -6.48
C THR A 58 -1.21 0.83 -5.97
N ILE A 59 0.00 1.16 -6.43
CA ILE A 59 0.75 2.34 -6.00
C ILE A 59 1.10 3.27 -7.16
N SER A 60 1.30 4.53 -6.83
CA SER A 60 1.97 5.51 -7.70
C SER A 60 3.16 6.11 -6.98
N TYR A 61 4.24 6.31 -7.71
CA TYR A 61 5.42 7.03 -7.21
C TYR A 61 5.15 8.53 -7.19
N GLU A 62 5.64 9.20 -6.15
CA GLU A 62 5.59 10.65 -6.05
C GLU A 62 6.75 11.25 -6.85
N TYR A 63 6.44 12.27 -7.65
CA TYR A 63 7.41 12.92 -8.54
C TYR A 63 8.10 14.13 -7.90
N TYR A 64 7.57 14.64 -6.77
CA TYR A 64 8.12 15.80 -6.09
C TYR A 64 9.00 15.38 -4.90
N LYS A 65 10.22 15.91 -4.85
CA LYS A 65 11.02 15.93 -3.63
C LYS A 65 10.47 17.03 -2.75
N ASP A 66 9.61 16.68 -1.79
CA ASP A 66 9.10 17.66 -0.83
C ASP A 66 10.25 18.13 0.08
N PRO A 67 10.70 19.41 -0.03
CA PRO A 67 11.78 19.92 0.80
C PRO A 67 11.37 20.10 2.27
N ALA A 68 10.07 20.04 2.60
CA ALA A 68 9.58 20.09 3.99
C ALA A 68 9.65 18.74 4.71
N MET A 69 10.08 17.67 4.03
CA MET A 69 10.17 16.33 4.59
C MET A 69 11.61 15.76 4.58
N GLU A 70 12.63 16.63 4.55
CA GLU A 70 14.04 16.31 4.89
C GLU A 70 14.34 16.62 6.37
#